data_AF-A0A2R6FB64-F1
#
_entry.id   AF-A0A2R6FB64-F1
#
_cell.length_a   1.000
_cell.length_b   1.000
_cell.length_c   1.000
_cell.angle_alpha   90.00
_cell.angle_beta   90.00
_cell.angle_gamma   90.00
#
_symmetry.space_group_name_H-M   'P 1'
#
loop_
_entity.id
_entity.type
_entity.pdbx_description
1 polymer ?
#
loop_
_entity_poly.entity_id
_entity_poly.type
_entity_poly.pdbx_seq_one_letter_code
_entity_poly.pdbx_strand_id
1 'polypeptide(L)'
;MYSARDQVENEEWLDEIEAIGERLDLDAAARSRAADLFLSNVPDSDRSKRAVLATSLYVAGLTEGDRRSQEAVADAADVSRLTIQQRWKDLLEGQGLDAPGW
;
A
#
# COMPACT_ATOMS: atom_id res chain seq x y z
N MET A 1 -10.80 9.25 6.25
CA MET A 1 -10.27 10.63 6.33
C MET A 1 -9.29 10.66 7.48
N TYR A 2 -8.00 10.82 7.17
CA TYR A 2 -6.91 10.92 8.14
C TYR A 2 -6.55 12.40 8.38
N SER A 3 -5.97 12.72 9.53
CA SER A 3 -5.64 14.08 9.93
C SER A 3 -4.25 14.51 9.46
N ALA A 4 -3.96 15.82 9.48
CA ALA A 4 -2.60 16.33 9.26
C ALA A 4 -1.61 15.83 10.32
N ARG A 5 -2.10 15.51 11.53
CA ARG A 5 -1.30 14.90 12.58
C ARG A 5 -0.90 13.47 12.22
N ASP A 6 -1.81 12.69 11.62
CA ASP A 6 -1.53 11.31 11.20
C ASP A 6 -0.46 11.25 10.11
N GLN A 7 -0.43 12.25 9.21
CA GLN A 7 0.64 12.40 8.22
C GLN A 7 1.99 12.63 8.90
N VAL A 8 2.07 13.57 9.84
CA VAL A 8 3.32 13.87 10.57
C VAL A 8 3.78 12.67 11.41
N GLU A 9 2.85 11.98 12.09
CA GLU A 9 3.18 10.82 12.92
C GLU A 9 3.67 9.61 12.11
N ASN A 10 3.39 9.56 10.81
CA ASN A 10 3.79 8.45 9.96
C ASN A 10 4.66 8.88 8.77
N GLU A 11 5.32 10.05 8.86
CA GLU A 11 6.18 10.60 7.81
C GLU A 11 7.23 9.58 7.32
N GLU A 12 7.89 8.87 8.23
CA GLU A 12 8.87 7.81 7.89
C GLU A 12 8.28 6.69 7.01
N TRP A 13 7.00 6.36 7.20
CA TRP A 13 6.30 5.34 6.43
C TRP A 13 5.83 5.87 5.08
N LEU A 14 5.50 7.16 5.00
CA LEU A 14 5.19 7.84 3.74
C LEU A 14 6.42 7.95 2.85
N ASP A 15 7.57 8.27 3.43
CA ASP A 15 8.86 8.28 2.72
C ASP A 15 9.22 6.88 2.21
N GLU A 16 9.00 5.83 3.01
CA GLU A 16 9.23 4.45 2.60
C GLU A 16 8.26 4.01 1.48
N ILE A 17 6.98 4.43 1.51
CA ILE A 17 6.01 4.22 0.42
C ILE A 17 6.53 4.85 -0.87
N GLU A 18 7.00 6.09 -0.79
CA GLU A 18 7.52 6.83 -1.92
C GLU A 18 8.74 6.12 -2.52
N ALA A 19 9.74 5.79 -1.69
CA ALA A 19 10.97 5.12 -2.11
C ALA A 19 10.73 3.73 -2.70
N ILE A 20 9.83 2.92 -2.10
CA ILE A 20 9.45 1.63 -2.66
C ILE A 20 8.71 1.81 -3.98
N GLY A 21 7.79 2.77 -4.05
CA GLY A 21 7.03 3.07 -5.26
C GLY A 21 7.93 3.48 -6.42
N GLU A 22 8.91 4.35 -6.19
CA GLU A 22 9.91 4.73 -7.19
C GLU A 22 10.75 3.53 -7.67
N ARG A 23 11.19 2.67 -6.76
CA ARG A 23 11.95 1.46 -7.11
C ARG A 23 11.11 0.44 -7.91
N LEU A 24 9.80 0.44 -7.69
CA LEU A 24 8.84 -0.35 -8.47
C LEU A 24 8.46 0.33 -9.80
N ASP A 25 9.02 1.51 -10.08
CA ASP A 25 8.70 2.35 -11.24
C ASP A 25 7.21 2.68 -11.29
N LEU A 26 6.60 3.01 -10.14
CA LEU A 26 5.19 3.39 -10.05
C LEU A 26 5.00 4.87 -10.35
N ASP A 27 3.94 5.18 -11.08
CA ASP A 27 3.50 6.53 -11.35
C ASP A 27 3.13 7.27 -10.06
N ALA A 28 3.24 8.61 -10.09
CA ALA A 28 2.95 9.45 -8.93
C ALA A 28 1.51 9.29 -8.42
N ALA A 29 0.56 8.99 -9.31
CA ALA A 29 -0.83 8.70 -8.93
C ALA A 29 -0.94 7.44 -8.05
N ALA A 30 -0.25 6.36 -8.43
CA ALA A 30 -0.22 5.11 -7.65
C ALA A 30 0.47 5.30 -6.31
N ARG A 31 1.58 6.06 -6.25
CA ARG A 31 2.25 6.41 -4.99
C ARG A 31 1.38 7.25 -4.06
N SER A 32 0.75 8.29 -4.59
CA SER A 32 -0.19 9.13 -3.82
C SER A 32 -1.36 8.32 -3.27
N ARG A 33 -1.97 7.45 -4.09
CA ARG A 33 -3.05 6.58 -3.63
C ARG A 33 -2.57 5.56 -2.59
N ALA A 34 -1.36 5.04 -2.71
CA ALA A 34 -0.79 4.12 -1.72
C ALA A 34 -0.62 4.80 -0.35
N ALA A 35 -0.17 6.06 -0.33
CA ALA A 35 -0.09 6.88 0.88
C ALA A 35 -1.48 7.07 1.53
N ASP A 36 -2.50 7.43 0.73
CA ASP A 36 -3.87 7.59 1.21
C ASP A 36 -4.45 6.30 1.81
N LEU A 37 -4.21 5.17 1.14
CA LEU A 37 -4.61 3.83 1.59
C LEU A 37 -3.92 3.47 2.91
N PHE A 38 -2.62 3.73 3.02
CA PHE A 38 -1.86 3.47 4.24
C PHE A 38 -2.38 4.32 5.41
N LEU A 39 -2.52 5.63 5.22
CA LEU A 39 -2.97 6.54 6.27
C LEU A 39 -4.41 6.26 6.74
N SER A 40 -5.25 5.72 5.85
CA SER A 40 -6.60 5.31 6.20
C SER A 40 -6.66 3.98 6.97
N ASN A 41 -5.56 3.23 7.04
CA ASN A 41 -5.49 1.88 7.60
C ASN A 41 -4.28 1.67 8.52
N VAL A 42 -3.70 2.74 9.09
CA VAL A 42 -2.48 2.66 9.92
C VAL A 42 -2.72 1.76 11.13
N PRO A 43 -1.98 0.64 11.26
CA PRO A 43 -2.06 -0.21 12.44
C PRO A 43 -1.09 0.25 13.55
N ASP A 44 -1.31 -0.25 14.76
CA ASP A 44 -0.55 0.17 15.95
C ASP A 44 0.92 -0.29 15.97
N SER A 45 1.29 -1.34 15.22
CA SER A 45 2.65 -1.93 15.27
C SER A 45 3.42 -1.83 13.96
N ASP A 46 4.72 -1.57 14.03
CA ASP A 46 5.59 -1.38 12.86
C ASP A 46 5.59 -2.57 11.89
N ARG A 47 5.59 -3.80 12.42
CA ARG A 47 5.45 -5.01 11.58
C ARG A 47 4.14 -4.99 10.80
N SER A 48 3.06 -4.56 11.43
CA SER A 48 1.76 -4.42 10.76
C SER A 48 1.77 -3.25 9.79
N LYS A 49 2.44 -2.12 10.13
CA LYS A 49 2.58 -0.96 9.24
C LYS A 49 3.28 -1.35 7.95
N ARG A 50 4.37 -2.13 8.02
CA ARG A 50 5.07 -2.65 6.83
C ARG A 50 4.18 -3.55 5.97
N ALA A 51 3.34 -4.38 6.60
CA ALA A 51 2.37 -5.22 5.89
C ALA A 51 1.27 -4.39 5.19
N VAL A 52 0.74 -3.37 5.87
CA VAL A 52 -0.27 -2.45 5.29
C VAL A 52 0.35 -1.63 4.17
N LEU A 53 1.55 -1.08 4.38
CA LEU A 53 2.32 -0.36 3.36
C LEU A 53 2.45 -1.17 2.06
N ALA A 54 2.94 -2.40 2.16
CA ALA A 54 3.13 -3.26 0.99
C ALA A 54 1.80 -3.57 0.29
N THR A 55 0.73 -3.77 1.06
CA THR A 55 -0.61 -4.02 0.53
C THR A 55 -1.18 -2.77 -0.14
N SER A 56 -0.98 -1.58 0.43
CA SER A 56 -1.40 -0.29 -0.12
C SER A 56 -0.77 -0.02 -1.48
N LEU A 57 0.54 -0.27 -1.63
CA LEU A 57 1.23 -0.14 -2.92
C LEU A 57 0.64 -1.08 -3.99
N TYR A 58 0.40 -2.34 -3.63
CA TYR A 58 -0.19 -3.30 -4.56
C TYR A 58 -1.61 -2.90 -4.97
N VAL A 59 -2.46 -2.50 -4.01
CA VAL A 59 -3.84 -2.08 -4.29
C VAL A 59 -3.87 -0.79 -5.08
N ALA A 60 -3.04 0.20 -4.74
CA ALA A 60 -2.97 1.45 -5.49
C ALA A 60 -2.58 1.25 -6.95
N GLY A 61 -1.53 0.44 -7.22
CA GLY A 61 -1.15 0.09 -8.59
C GLY A 61 -2.24 -0.67 -9.34
N LEU A 62 -2.98 -1.55 -8.66
CA LEU A 62 -4.15 -2.21 -9.25
C LEU A 62 -5.25 -1.20 -9.62
N THR A 63 -5.57 -0.26 -8.73
CA THR A 63 -6.66 0.70 -8.95
C THR A 63 -6.29 1.78 -9.97
N GLU A 64 -5.03 2.22 -10.04
CA GLU A 64 -4.58 3.18 -11.05
C GLU A 64 -4.23 2.55 -12.41
N GLY A 65 -4.29 1.22 -12.52
CA GLY A 65 -3.90 0.51 -13.74
C GLY A 65 -2.39 0.41 -13.97
N ASP A 66 -1.57 0.87 -13.01
CA ASP A 66 -0.11 0.78 -13.00
C ASP A 66 0.36 -0.34 -12.06
N ARG A 67 0.00 -1.57 -12.40
CA ARG A 67 0.20 -2.72 -11.50
C ARG A 67 1.62 -3.28 -11.55
N ARG A 68 2.08 -3.79 -10.40
CA ARG A 68 3.21 -4.73 -10.30
C ARG A 68 2.72 -6.05 -9.67
N SER A 69 3.50 -7.12 -9.80
CA SER A 69 3.11 -8.41 -9.18
C SER A 69 3.19 -8.31 -7.66
N GLN A 70 2.37 -9.10 -6.94
CA GLN A 70 2.47 -9.18 -5.48
C GLN A 70 3.88 -9.60 -5.02
N GLU A 71 4.56 -10.43 -5.80
CA GLU A 71 5.94 -10.85 -5.51
C GLU A 71 6.92 -9.68 -5.63
N ALA A 72 6.84 -8.88 -6.71
CA ALA A 72 7.68 -7.70 -6.86
C ALA A 72 7.47 -6.68 -5.75
N VAL A 73 6.22 -6.43 -5.36
CA VAL A 73 5.90 -5.51 -4.24
C VAL A 73 6.39 -6.08 -2.91
N ALA A 74 6.24 -7.39 -2.69
CA ALA A 74 6.66 -8.06 -1.47
C ALA A 74 8.19 -8.05 -1.31
N ASP A 75 8.93 -8.39 -2.37
CA ASP A 75 10.39 -8.29 -2.40
C ASP A 75 10.84 -6.86 -2.17
N ALA A 76 10.13 -5.90 -2.78
CA ALA A 76 10.50 -4.51 -2.64
C ALA A 76 10.27 -4.00 -1.19
N ALA A 77 9.19 -4.41 -0.56
CA ALA A 77 8.84 -4.03 0.80
C ALA A 77 9.41 -4.95 1.89
N ASP A 78 10.26 -5.93 1.56
CA ASP A 78 10.81 -6.92 2.49
C ASP A 78 9.72 -7.61 3.35
N VAL A 79 8.70 -8.13 2.67
CA VAL A 79 7.64 -8.95 3.28
C VAL A 79 7.41 -10.21 2.45
N SER A 80 6.70 -11.19 2.99
CA SER A 80 6.29 -12.34 2.19
C SER A 80 5.18 -11.95 1.19
N ARG A 81 5.18 -12.54 -0.01
CA ARG A 81 4.06 -12.43 -0.97
C ARG A 81 2.71 -12.74 -0.33
N LEU A 82 2.67 -13.74 0.56
CA LEU A 82 1.47 -14.18 1.26
C LEU A 82 0.91 -13.09 2.20
N THR A 83 1.74 -12.17 2.68
CA THR A 83 1.32 -11.00 3.48
C THR A 83 0.35 -10.12 2.67
N ILE A 84 0.71 -9.82 1.42
CA ILE A 84 -0.13 -9.03 0.50
C ILE A 84 -1.34 -9.86 0.07
N GLN A 85 -1.13 -11.13 -0.31
CA GLN A 85 -2.17 -12.02 -0.79
C GLN A 85 -3.37 -12.13 0.17
N GLN A 86 -3.11 -12.16 1.48
CA GLN A 86 -4.16 -12.29 2.50
C GLN A 86 -4.93 -10.99 2.79
N ARG A 87 -4.43 -9.83 2.36
CA ARG A 87 -4.96 -8.51 2.79
C ARG A 87 -5.54 -7.67 1.66
N TRP A 88 -5.09 -7.89 0.43
CA TRP A 88 -5.37 -6.96 -0.66
C TRP A 88 -6.86 -6.85 -1.03
N LYS A 89 -7.63 -7.94 -0.90
CA LYS A 89 -9.07 -7.94 -1.21
C LYS A 89 -9.82 -7.04 -0.23
N ASP A 90 -9.66 -7.31 1.06
CA ASP A 90 -10.29 -6.53 2.12
C ASP A 90 -9.92 -5.04 2.04
N LEU A 91 -8.65 -4.72 1.74
CA LEU A 91 -8.22 -3.32 1.57
C LEU A 91 -8.87 -2.66 0.35
N LEU A 92 -8.96 -3.37 -0.78
CA LEU A 92 -9.58 -2.88 -2.01
C LEU A 92 -11.10 -2.68 -1.83
N GLU A 93 -11.78 -3.65 -1.22
CA GLU A 93 -13.20 -3.59 -0.88
C GLU A 93 -13.50 -2.48 0.13
N GLY A 94 -12.57 -2.20 1.05
CA GLY A 94 -12.62 -1.04 1.94
C GLY A 94 -12.63 0.31 1.21
N GLN A 95 -12.24 0.37 -0.06
CA GLN A 95 -12.37 1.56 -0.92
C GLN A 95 -13.71 1.63 -1.66
N GLY A 96 -14.62 0.69 -1.41
CA GLY A 96 -15.88 0.57 -2.15
C GLY A 96 -15.70 0.03 -3.57
N LEU A 97 -14.59 -0.66 -3.85
CA LEU A 97 -14.30 -1.28 -5.13
C LEU A 97 -14.43 -2.79 -5.03
N ASP A 98 -15.07 -3.42 -6.02
CA ASP A 98 -15.21 -4.87 -6.04
C ASP A 98 -13.88 -5.54 -6.41
N ALA A 99 -13.44 -6.50 -5.59
CA ALA A 99 -12.28 -7.30 -5.92
C ALA A 99 -12.56 -8.19 -7.15
N PRO A 100 -11.62 -8.27 -8.11
CA PRO A 100 -11.76 -9.20 -9.22
C PRO A 100 -11.84 -10.65 -8.75
N GLY A 101 -12.73 -11.43 -9.37
CA GLY A 101 -13.01 -12.83 -9.01
C GLY A 101 -12.10 -13.89 -9.66
N TRP A 102 -11.01 -13.49 -10.31
CA TRP A 102 -10.10 -14.40 -11.02
C TRP A 102 -8.97 -14.92 -10.13
#